data_AF-A0A166TDT0-F1
#
_entry.id   AF-A0A166TDT0-F1
#
_cell.length_a   1.000
_cell.length_b   1.000
_cell.length_c   1.000
_cell.angle_alpha   90.00
_cell.angle_beta   90.00
_cell.angle_gamma   90.00
#
_symmetry.space_group_name_H-M   'P 1'
#
loop_
_entity.id
_entity.type
_entity.pdbx_description
1 polymer ?
#
loop_
_entity_poly.entity_id
_entity_poly.type
_entity_poly.pdbx_seq_one_letter_code
_entity_poly.pdbx_strand_id
1 'polypeptide(L)'
;MSNSPTPCATIRELSLKSLEDVREPIDFRLDKSSRPTQEQLDESFARQLEDEEKGLPDDPEPIYVEFKEGDERNPIFYPRPLKWTITAVGCAFTLLAAGTASSYNLGFESMIKDLNCSEFQATVGLSMYALGFGIVPLFSSSFSEEVGRRPLYIVSLIGHMLMHLMIALSQNIQTVIVARFLQGGFGSTGAVMVAGTIADIWMPSERSLPMSFYALVAVGGTGLGPVAAGWIEMNPHLQWRWIQWIHMILTGVVLLLVITFMKETRSTILLARLARKMRKQTGDHRYRARAEDEEASLYNLIAVSCTRPLYLLTHEPIVFSISIWLGFAWGLLYCMVESVGPLFRTLYGFNSGQVGTVFLTLAVGSLLGFLTNFYQEYLYQKHFSERGPEARLYGACIAGIFFPIGLFIYAWSSFARVHWIANVIGITVFVWAAFTIYLAAFTYLSDCYGPFASSASAGQSLMRNIAGLSFPLFTPQMFAALGYTWGNTLFALVSVLMIPIPFVLFLYGPRIRSRSRFASMVVESQKS
;
A
#
# COMPACT_ATOMS: atom_id res chain seq x y z
N MET A 1 -19.32 6.82 -56.24
CA MET A 1 -19.86 5.88 -55.25
C MET A 1 -18.68 5.29 -54.50
N SER A 2 -18.33 5.85 -53.35
CA SER A 2 -17.15 5.46 -52.58
C SER A 2 -17.49 4.38 -51.57
N ASN A 3 -16.71 3.31 -51.58
CA ASN A 3 -16.80 2.15 -50.68
C ASN A 3 -16.70 2.57 -49.20
N SER A 4 -17.72 2.20 -48.42
CA SER A 4 -17.64 2.11 -46.96
C SER A 4 -17.02 0.76 -46.57
N PRO A 5 -16.09 0.70 -45.61
CA PRO A 5 -15.58 -0.56 -45.10
C PRO A 5 -16.57 -1.19 -44.11
N THR A 6 -16.82 -2.48 -44.29
CA THR A 6 -17.65 -3.37 -43.48
C THR A 6 -17.17 -3.48 -42.02
N PRO A 7 -18.04 -3.44 -41.00
CA PRO A 7 -17.65 -3.50 -39.58
C PRO A 7 -17.48 -4.92 -39.01
N CYS A 8 -17.13 -5.90 -39.84
CA CYS A 8 -17.15 -7.33 -39.44
C CYS A 8 -15.77 -7.90 -39.05
N ALA A 9 -14.69 -7.13 -39.16
CA ALA A 9 -13.34 -7.63 -38.91
C ALA A 9 -12.94 -7.69 -37.42
N THR A 10 -13.62 -6.97 -36.52
CA THR A 10 -13.18 -6.81 -35.11
C THR A 10 -13.65 -7.92 -34.16
N ILE A 11 -14.63 -8.75 -34.57
CA ILE A 11 -15.25 -9.78 -33.71
C ILE A 11 -14.46 -11.09 -33.73
N ARG A 12 -13.68 -11.37 -34.79
CA ARG A 12 -12.85 -12.57 -34.91
C ARG A 12 -11.60 -12.60 -34.02
N GLU A 13 -11.37 -11.58 -33.18
CA GLU A 13 -10.20 -11.44 -32.30
C GLU A 13 -10.48 -11.69 -30.81
N LEU A 14 -11.69 -12.12 -30.40
CA LEU A 14 -12.02 -12.48 -29.00
C LEU A 14 -12.42 -13.97 -28.83
N SER A 15 -12.04 -14.63 -27.73
CA SER A 15 -12.44 -16.00 -27.43
C SER A 15 -13.79 -15.95 -26.74
N LEU A 16 -14.80 -16.54 -27.37
CA LEU A 16 -16.14 -16.66 -26.84
C LEU A 16 -16.25 -18.08 -26.29
N LYS A 17 -16.52 -18.22 -24.99
CA LYS A 17 -16.77 -19.53 -24.37
C LYS A 17 -18.23 -19.65 -23.97
N SER A 18 -18.77 -20.85 -24.15
CA SER A 18 -20.08 -21.25 -23.62
C SER A 18 -19.98 -21.43 -22.10
N LEU A 19 -21.11 -21.30 -21.40
CA LEU A 19 -21.26 -21.52 -19.96
C LEU A 19 -20.79 -22.94 -19.55
N GLU A 20 -20.92 -23.91 -20.46
CA GLU A 20 -20.55 -25.32 -20.27
C GLU A 20 -19.02 -25.56 -20.28
N ASP A 21 -18.23 -24.65 -20.88
CA ASP A 21 -16.77 -24.77 -21.02
C ASP A 21 -16.00 -24.15 -19.84
N VAL A 22 -16.71 -23.55 -18.88
CA VAL A 22 -16.13 -22.92 -17.69
C VAL A 22 -16.25 -23.89 -16.51
N ARG A 23 -15.17 -24.62 -16.21
CA ARG A 23 -15.05 -25.38 -14.97
C ARG A 23 -14.21 -24.58 -13.97
N GLU A 24 -14.86 -24.02 -12.95
CA GLU A 24 -14.19 -23.46 -11.78
C GLU A 24 -14.84 -23.98 -10.47
N PRO A 25 -14.07 -24.03 -9.37
CA PRO A 25 -14.38 -24.83 -8.20
C PRO A 25 -15.56 -24.30 -7.38
N ILE A 26 -16.33 -25.23 -6.81
CA ILE A 26 -17.51 -25.04 -5.97
C ILE A 26 -17.19 -24.12 -4.77
N ASP A 27 -18.00 -23.09 -4.52
CA ASP A 27 -17.83 -22.20 -3.35
C ASP A 27 -18.26 -22.92 -2.05
N PHE A 28 -17.29 -23.34 -1.25
CA PHE A 28 -17.50 -24.11 -0.02
C PHE A 28 -18.01 -23.28 1.18
N ARG A 29 -18.42 -22.02 0.99
CA ARG A 29 -18.84 -21.06 2.02
C ARG A 29 -20.12 -21.39 2.81
N LEU A 30 -20.76 -22.54 2.59
CA LEU A 30 -21.94 -22.97 3.35
C LEU A 30 -21.56 -23.93 4.48
N ASP A 31 -21.84 -23.53 5.72
CA ASP A 31 -21.80 -24.41 6.90
C ASP A 31 -22.72 -25.62 6.67
N LYS A 32 -22.40 -26.80 7.22
CA LYS A 32 -23.23 -28.01 7.01
C LYS A 32 -24.66 -27.83 7.51
N SER A 33 -24.88 -26.94 8.47
CA SER A 33 -26.18 -26.54 9.03
C SER A 33 -26.89 -25.44 8.25
N SER A 34 -26.19 -24.71 7.37
CA SER A 34 -26.76 -23.71 6.46
C SER A 34 -26.98 -24.27 5.05
N ARG A 35 -26.80 -25.59 4.88
CA ARG A 35 -27.21 -26.29 3.66
C ARG A 35 -28.72 -26.43 3.68
N PRO A 36 -29.43 -25.97 2.65
CA PRO A 36 -30.85 -26.29 2.53
C PRO A 36 -31.02 -27.82 2.58
N THR A 37 -31.98 -28.27 3.38
CA THR A 37 -32.37 -29.69 3.49
C THR A 37 -32.80 -30.21 2.11
N GLN A 38 -32.75 -31.51 1.84
CA GLN A 38 -33.09 -32.03 0.50
C GLN A 38 -34.51 -31.62 0.06
N GLU A 39 -35.46 -31.54 1.00
CA GLU A 39 -36.80 -30.97 0.76
C GLU A 39 -36.80 -29.46 0.47
N GLN A 40 -35.87 -28.68 1.04
CA GLN A 40 -35.73 -27.24 0.76
C GLN A 40 -34.99 -26.98 -0.57
N LEU A 41 -34.07 -27.87 -0.94
CA LEU A 41 -33.47 -27.89 -2.28
C LEU A 41 -34.55 -28.21 -3.31
N ASP A 42 -35.39 -29.21 -3.05
CA ASP A 42 -36.50 -29.58 -3.93
C ASP A 42 -37.57 -28.48 -3.98
N GLU A 43 -37.84 -27.75 -2.90
CA GLU A 43 -38.78 -26.61 -2.89
C GLU A 43 -38.20 -25.36 -3.59
N SER A 44 -36.89 -25.13 -3.47
CA SER A 44 -36.18 -24.06 -4.20
C SER A 44 -36.00 -24.39 -5.69
N PHE A 45 -35.79 -25.66 -6.01
CA PHE A 45 -35.70 -26.18 -7.37
C PHE A 45 -37.09 -26.25 -8.02
N ALA A 46 -38.14 -26.59 -7.25
CA ALA A 46 -39.53 -26.51 -7.71
C ALA A 46 -39.99 -25.07 -7.91
N ARG A 47 -39.56 -24.11 -7.09
CA ARG A 47 -39.77 -22.67 -7.35
C ARG A 47 -38.96 -22.17 -8.54
N GLN A 48 -37.72 -22.62 -8.71
CA GLN A 48 -36.92 -22.32 -9.90
C GLN A 48 -37.53 -22.93 -11.16
N LEU A 49 -38.12 -24.13 -11.07
CA LEU A 49 -38.87 -24.77 -12.17
C LEU A 49 -40.22 -24.08 -12.41
N GLU A 50 -40.91 -23.57 -11.39
CA GLU A 50 -42.14 -22.77 -11.54
C GLU A 50 -41.85 -21.36 -12.11
N ASP A 51 -40.68 -20.79 -11.79
CA ASP A 51 -40.17 -19.52 -12.34
C ASP A 51 -39.57 -19.73 -13.76
N GLU A 52 -39.04 -20.92 -14.08
CA GLU A 52 -38.66 -21.34 -15.44
C GLU A 52 -39.89 -21.69 -16.30
N GLU A 53 -40.96 -22.27 -15.74
CA GLU A 53 -42.21 -22.56 -16.46
C GLU A 53 -43.09 -21.32 -16.67
N LYS A 54 -42.94 -20.27 -15.84
CA LYS A 54 -43.61 -18.96 -16.05
C LYS A 54 -42.70 -18.03 -16.84
N GLY A 55 -42.50 -18.37 -18.11
CA GLY A 55 -41.60 -17.72 -19.05
C GLY A 55 -41.55 -16.19 -19.00
N LEU A 56 -40.33 -15.69 -18.80
CA LEU A 56 -39.85 -14.53 -19.54
C LEU A 56 -39.47 -15.01 -20.96
N PRO A 57 -39.85 -14.27 -22.03
CA PRO A 57 -39.67 -14.73 -23.40
C PRO A 57 -38.17 -14.80 -23.74
N ASP A 58 -37.70 -15.98 -24.16
CA ASP A 58 -36.41 -16.25 -24.84
C ASP A 58 -35.34 -15.17 -24.60
N ASP A 59 -34.80 -15.04 -23.39
CA ASP A 59 -33.61 -14.22 -23.18
C ASP A 59 -32.40 -15.11 -23.49
N PRO A 60 -31.72 -14.90 -24.63
CA PRO A 60 -30.76 -15.89 -25.11
C PRO A 60 -29.50 -15.87 -24.23
N GLU A 61 -28.84 -17.02 -24.06
CA GLU A 61 -27.72 -17.21 -23.10
C GLU A 61 -26.67 -16.08 -23.14
N PRO A 62 -26.19 -15.57 -21.98
CA PRO A 62 -25.19 -14.52 -21.94
C PRO A 62 -23.85 -15.01 -22.52
N ILE A 63 -23.29 -14.22 -23.44
CA ILE A 63 -22.00 -14.50 -24.08
C ILE A 63 -20.93 -13.71 -23.32
N TYR A 64 -20.05 -14.43 -22.61
CA TYR A 64 -18.97 -13.82 -21.85
C TYR A 64 -17.83 -13.35 -22.76
N VAL A 65 -17.44 -12.09 -22.58
CA VAL A 65 -16.32 -11.48 -23.29
C VAL A 65 -15.04 -11.68 -22.51
N GLU A 66 -14.12 -12.46 -23.06
CA GLU A 66 -12.75 -12.64 -22.53
C GLU A 66 -11.70 -12.18 -23.55
N PHE A 67 -10.52 -11.81 -23.06
CA PHE A 67 -9.37 -11.52 -23.92
C PHE A 67 -8.89 -12.81 -24.59
N LYS A 68 -8.58 -12.77 -25.89
CA LYS A 68 -7.80 -13.87 -26.51
C LYS A 68 -6.39 -13.92 -25.94
N GLU A 69 -5.79 -15.11 -25.98
CA GLU A 69 -4.36 -15.26 -25.74
C GLU A 69 -3.58 -14.32 -26.68
N GLY A 70 -2.78 -13.42 -26.10
CA GLY A 70 -1.98 -12.44 -26.84
C GLY A 70 -2.71 -11.16 -27.28
N ASP A 71 -3.95 -10.90 -26.85
CA ASP A 71 -4.64 -9.63 -27.17
C ASP A 71 -3.88 -8.42 -26.57
N GLU A 72 -3.47 -7.47 -27.42
CA GLU A 72 -2.78 -6.24 -27.04
C GLU A 72 -3.59 -5.35 -26.09
N ARG A 73 -4.91 -5.56 -26.01
CA ARG A 73 -5.80 -4.86 -25.08
C ARG A 73 -5.64 -5.34 -23.64
N ASN A 74 -5.13 -6.56 -23.45
CA ASN A 74 -4.85 -7.09 -22.13
C ASN A 74 -3.62 -6.35 -21.53
N PRO A 75 -3.76 -5.72 -20.36
CA PRO A 75 -2.68 -4.97 -19.70
C PRO A 75 -1.40 -5.77 -19.46
N ILE A 76 -1.50 -7.10 -19.34
CA ILE A 76 -0.36 -8.01 -19.20
C ILE A 76 0.51 -8.04 -20.46
N PHE A 77 -0.05 -7.78 -21.65
CA PHE A 77 0.69 -7.77 -22.93
C PHE A 77 1.11 -6.38 -23.39
N TYR A 78 0.97 -5.34 -22.54
CA TYR A 78 1.50 -4.02 -22.86
C TYR A 78 3.00 -4.04 -23.16
N PRO A 79 3.50 -3.21 -24.09
CA PRO A 79 4.92 -3.14 -24.38
C PRO A 79 5.68 -2.76 -23.10
N ARG A 80 6.81 -3.44 -22.84
CA ARG A 80 7.65 -3.19 -21.65
C ARG A 80 7.93 -1.71 -21.33
N PRO A 81 8.24 -0.81 -22.30
CA PRO A 81 8.41 0.61 -21.98
C PRO A 81 7.14 1.24 -21.39
N LEU A 82 5.96 0.90 -21.89
CA LEU A 82 4.69 1.40 -21.34
C LEU A 82 4.46 0.88 -19.92
N LYS A 83 4.75 -0.40 -19.65
CA LYS A 83 4.65 -0.97 -18.30
C LYS A 83 5.54 -0.23 -17.30
N TRP A 84 6.78 0.06 -17.68
CA TRP A 84 7.71 0.84 -16.85
C TRP A 84 7.27 2.29 -16.70
N THR A 85 6.73 2.94 -17.74
CA THR A 85 6.18 4.30 -17.63
C THR A 85 5.02 4.34 -16.63
N ILE A 86 4.06 3.41 -16.72
CA ILE A 86 2.93 3.32 -15.78
C ILE A 86 3.44 3.09 -14.35
N THR A 87 4.41 2.16 -14.20
CA THR A 87 5.03 1.87 -12.90
C THR A 87 5.72 3.11 -12.33
N ALA A 88 6.52 3.82 -13.13
CA ALA A 88 7.27 4.99 -12.71
C ALA A 88 6.35 6.17 -12.34
N VAL A 89 5.27 6.40 -13.10
CA VAL A 89 4.28 7.44 -12.78
C VAL A 89 3.53 7.11 -11.49
N GLY A 90 3.16 5.84 -11.29
CA GLY A 90 2.57 5.38 -10.03
C GLY A 90 3.53 5.62 -8.85
N CYS A 91 4.78 5.17 -8.98
CA CYS A 91 5.81 5.38 -7.97
C CYS A 91 6.09 6.87 -7.72
N ALA A 92 6.00 7.74 -8.72
CA ALA A 92 6.17 9.18 -8.52
C ALA A 92 5.08 9.75 -7.59
N PHE A 93 3.83 9.26 -7.67
CA PHE A 93 2.81 9.63 -6.71
C PHE A 93 3.11 9.07 -5.31
N THR A 94 3.57 7.81 -5.21
CA THR A 94 4.01 7.22 -3.93
C THR A 94 5.12 8.07 -3.30
N LEU A 95 6.10 8.51 -4.09
CA LEU A 95 7.22 9.34 -3.66
C LEU A 95 6.73 10.66 -3.06
N LEU A 96 5.80 11.33 -3.74
CA LEU A 96 5.21 12.57 -3.26
C LEU A 96 4.43 12.36 -1.97
N ALA A 97 3.59 11.32 -1.89
CA ALA A 97 2.83 11.03 -0.69
C ALA A 97 3.76 10.75 0.51
N ALA A 98 4.78 9.90 0.31
CA ALA A 98 5.79 9.60 1.32
C ALA A 98 6.59 10.85 1.75
N GLY A 99 7.01 11.68 0.79
CA GLY A 99 7.71 12.93 1.05
C GLY A 99 6.84 13.96 1.77
N THR A 100 5.56 14.07 1.45
CA THR A 100 4.59 14.95 2.12
C THR A 100 4.35 14.53 3.57
N ALA A 101 4.44 13.24 3.89
CA ALA A 101 4.31 12.75 5.25
C ALA A 101 5.43 13.28 6.16
N SER A 102 6.68 13.18 5.71
CA SER A 102 7.86 13.48 6.52
C SER A 102 8.34 14.94 6.42
N SER A 103 8.15 15.62 5.29
CA SER A 103 8.52 17.04 5.10
C SER A 103 7.82 17.99 6.07
N TYR A 104 6.66 17.61 6.61
CA TYR A 104 5.83 18.48 7.43
C TYR A 104 6.51 18.92 8.73
N ASN A 105 7.28 18.03 9.38
CA ASN A 105 7.97 18.35 10.64
C ASN A 105 9.04 19.44 10.45
N LEU A 106 9.72 19.45 9.30
CA LEU A 106 10.78 20.42 9.02
C LEU A 106 10.27 21.86 9.00
N GLY A 107 8.98 22.07 8.70
CA GLY A 107 8.34 23.39 8.72
C GLY A 107 7.79 23.83 10.08
N PHE A 108 7.98 23.07 11.16
CA PHE A 108 7.39 23.42 12.47
C PHE A 108 7.85 24.78 12.99
N GLU A 109 9.12 25.12 12.79
CA GLU A 109 9.69 26.32 13.39
C GLU A 109 9.03 27.61 12.90
N SER A 110 8.88 27.78 11.58
CA SER A 110 8.17 28.93 11.03
C SER A 110 6.66 28.82 11.18
N MET A 111 6.08 27.61 11.11
CA MET A 111 4.63 27.40 11.25
C MET A 111 4.10 27.77 12.64
N ILE A 112 4.81 27.36 13.70
CA ILE A 112 4.46 27.67 15.09
C ILE A 112 4.43 29.19 15.32
N LYS A 113 5.42 29.90 14.77
CA LYS A 113 5.52 31.36 14.86
C LYS A 113 4.42 32.07 14.04
N ASP A 114 4.16 31.61 12.81
CA ASP A 114 3.18 32.20 11.89
C ASP A 114 1.73 31.98 12.34
N LEU A 115 1.39 30.78 12.80
CA LEU A 115 0.02 30.42 13.20
C LEU A 115 -0.25 30.61 14.70
N ASN A 116 0.77 31.04 15.46
CA ASN A 116 0.72 31.19 16.92
C ASN A 116 0.12 29.95 17.62
N CYS A 117 0.64 28.77 17.29
CA CYS A 117 0.17 27.48 17.81
C CYS A 117 1.23 26.79 18.68
N SER A 118 0.82 25.80 19.46
CA SER A 118 1.77 24.98 20.22
C SER A 118 2.41 23.90 19.35
N GLU A 119 3.62 23.45 19.73
CA GLU A 119 4.30 22.30 19.12
C GLU A 119 3.44 21.03 19.15
N PHE A 120 2.67 20.84 20.23
CA PHE A 120 1.70 19.74 20.32
C PHE A 120 0.63 19.82 19.23
N GLN A 121 0.06 21.00 18.96
CA GLN A 121 -0.93 21.18 17.89
C GLN A 121 -0.33 20.92 16.49
N ALA A 122 0.92 21.34 16.24
CA ALA A 122 1.63 21.00 15.01
C ALA A 122 1.85 19.48 14.90
N THR A 123 2.23 18.81 15.99
CA THR A 123 2.43 17.36 16.05
C THR A 123 1.13 16.58 15.78
N VAL A 124 -0.02 17.10 16.20
CA VAL A 124 -1.34 16.56 15.82
C VAL A 124 -1.53 16.60 14.30
N GLY A 125 -1.09 17.65 13.61
CA GLY A 125 -1.12 17.73 12.14
C GLY A 125 -0.25 16.68 11.44
N LEU A 126 0.87 16.28 12.03
CA LEU A 126 1.69 15.16 11.54
C LEU A 126 0.93 13.84 11.68
N SER A 127 0.32 13.63 12.84
CA SER A 127 -0.41 12.41 13.20
C SER A 127 -1.69 12.22 12.39
N MET A 128 -2.45 13.30 12.14
CA MET A 128 -3.68 13.26 11.35
C MET A 128 -3.46 12.82 9.91
N TYR A 129 -2.29 13.11 9.33
CA TYR A 129 -1.94 12.59 8.01
C TYR A 129 -1.88 11.06 8.02
N ALA A 130 -1.20 10.45 9.01
CA ALA A 130 -1.14 8.99 9.15
C ALA A 130 -2.54 8.39 9.36
N LEU A 131 -3.40 9.05 10.14
CA LEU A 131 -4.78 8.61 10.35
C LEU A 131 -5.59 8.59 9.04
N GLY A 132 -5.54 9.67 8.27
CA GLY A 132 -6.17 9.72 6.95
C GLY A 132 -5.60 8.65 6.01
N PHE A 133 -4.28 8.46 6.05
CA PHE A 133 -3.57 7.46 5.26
C PHE A 133 -3.93 6.01 5.64
N GLY A 134 -4.38 5.77 6.88
CA GLY A 134 -4.83 4.46 7.34
C GLY A 134 -6.30 4.16 7.08
N ILE A 135 -7.18 5.15 7.26
CA ILE A 135 -8.63 4.94 7.19
C ILE A 135 -9.14 4.95 5.75
N VAL A 136 -8.73 5.92 4.94
CA VAL A 136 -9.31 6.15 3.61
C VAL A 136 -9.09 4.98 2.64
N PRO A 137 -7.93 4.29 2.62
CA PRO A 137 -7.74 3.09 1.79
C PRO A 137 -8.76 1.98 1.96
N LEU A 138 -9.33 1.82 3.16
CA LEU A 138 -10.33 0.79 3.43
C LEU A 138 -11.56 0.97 2.53
N PHE A 139 -11.87 2.21 2.19
CA PHE A 139 -12.95 2.58 1.29
C PHE A 139 -12.44 2.70 -0.16
N SER A 140 -11.35 3.44 -0.39
CA SER A 140 -10.89 3.77 -1.74
C SER A 140 -10.40 2.56 -2.54
N SER A 141 -9.91 1.50 -1.88
CA SER A 141 -9.57 0.25 -2.55
C SER A 141 -10.80 -0.37 -3.22
N SER A 142 -11.94 -0.41 -2.53
CA SER A 142 -13.21 -0.92 -3.08
C SER A 142 -13.72 -0.07 -4.24
N PHE A 143 -13.45 1.24 -4.28
CA PHE A 143 -13.81 2.08 -5.42
C PHE A 143 -12.93 1.84 -6.65
N SER A 144 -11.66 1.49 -6.46
CA SER A 144 -10.77 1.07 -7.55
C SER A 144 -11.26 -0.24 -8.20
N GLU A 145 -11.95 -1.04 -7.38
CA GLU A 145 -13.03 -1.98 -7.67
C GLU A 145 -13.73 -1.83 -9.02
N GLU A 146 -14.67 -0.90 -8.92
CA GLU A 146 -15.80 -0.66 -9.80
C GLU A 146 -15.46 0.41 -10.84
N VAL A 147 -14.74 1.45 -10.41
CA VAL A 147 -14.50 2.65 -11.23
C VAL A 147 -13.22 2.53 -12.04
N GLY A 148 -12.25 1.78 -11.51
CA GLY A 148 -10.95 1.52 -12.12
C GLY A 148 -9.81 2.30 -11.53
N ARG A 149 -8.59 1.95 -11.97
CA ARG A 149 -7.37 2.48 -11.37
C ARG A 149 -7.17 3.93 -11.79
N ARG A 150 -7.26 4.23 -13.10
CA ARG A 150 -6.91 5.55 -13.65
C ARG A 150 -7.78 6.69 -13.10
N PRO A 151 -9.13 6.58 -13.06
CA PRO A 151 -9.96 7.65 -12.50
C PRO A 151 -9.65 7.93 -11.04
N LEU A 152 -9.36 6.88 -10.26
CA LEU A 152 -9.04 7.02 -8.85
C LEU A 152 -7.71 7.74 -8.62
N TYR A 153 -6.67 7.47 -9.43
CA TYR A 153 -5.43 8.26 -9.40
C TYR A 153 -5.68 9.75 -9.67
N ILE A 154 -6.48 10.07 -10.68
CA ILE A 154 -6.78 11.46 -11.06
C ILE A 154 -7.51 12.18 -9.92
N VAL A 155 -8.60 11.61 -9.41
CA VAL A 155 -9.37 12.22 -8.31
C VAL A 155 -8.51 12.38 -7.06
N SER A 156 -7.70 11.38 -6.75
CA SER A 156 -6.83 11.41 -5.57
C SER A 156 -5.72 12.45 -5.69
N LEU A 157 -5.08 12.58 -6.85
CA LEU A 157 -4.06 13.60 -7.10
C LEU A 157 -4.65 15.01 -7.06
N ILE A 158 -5.84 15.22 -7.63
CA ILE A 158 -6.55 16.50 -7.54
C ILE A 158 -6.86 16.81 -6.07
N GLY A 159 -7.43 15.86 -5.33
CA GLY A 159 -7.72 16.02 -3.91
C GLY A 159 -6.46 16.33 -3.09
N HIS A 160 -5.37 15.59 -3.31
CA HIS A 160 -4.10 15.80 -2.63
C HIS A 160 -3.50 17.19 -2.93
N MET A 161 -3.57 17.64 -4.19
CA MET A 161 -3.14 18.97 -4.63
C MET A 161 -3.96 20.08 -3.98
N LEU A 162 -5.30 19.94 -3.94
CA LEU A 162 -6.18 20.90 -3.27
C LEU A 162 -5.93 20.99 -1.77
N MET A 163 -5.57 19.87 -1.12
CA MET A 163 -5.21 19.90 0.30
C MET A 163 -3.87 20.59 0.55
N HIS A 164 -2.87 20.46 -0.35
CA HIS A 164 -1.66 21.30 -0.27
C HIS A 164 -2.00 22.79 -0.37
N LEU A 165 -2.88 23.17 -1.30
CA LEU A 165 -3.35 24.55 -1.45
C LEU A 165 -4.04 25.05 -0.16
N MET A 166 -4.92 24.23 0.43
CA MET A 166 -5.61 24.55 1.67
C MET A 166 -4.64 24.79 2.84
N ILE A 167 -3.61 23.94 2.98
CA ILE A 167 -2.59 24.10 4.01
C ILE A 167 -1.75 25.36 3.75
N ALA A 168 -1.32 25.58 2.51
CA ALA A 168 -0.50 26.73 2.13
C ALA A 168 -1.18 28.07 2.39
N LEU A 169 -2.51 28.13 2.29
CA LEU A 169 -3.33 29.34 2.50
C LEU A 169 -3.93 29.44 3.91
N SER A 170 -3.78 28.41 4.73
CA SER A 170 -4.38 28.35 6.06
C SER A 170 -3.92 29.50 6.97
N GLN A 171 -4.83 30.02 7.80
CA GLN A 171 -4.58 31.13 8.73
C GLN A 171 -4.63 30.68 10.19
N ASN A 172 -4.84 29.39 10.43
CA ASN A 172 -4.88 28.79 11.76
C ASN A 172 -4.51 27.30 11.69
N ILE A 173 -4.11 26.74 12.83
CA ILE A 173 -3.65 25.36 12.94
C ILE A 173 -4.78 24.34 12.75
N GLN A 174 -6.03 24.69 13.08
CA GLN A 174 -7.18 23.79 12.95
C GLN A 174 -7.44 23.44 11.48
N THR A 175 -7.37 24.43 10.59
CA THR A 175 -7.47 24.23 9.15
C THR A 175 -6.35 23.33 8.64
N VAL A 176 -5.11 23.52 9.12
CA VAL A 176 -3.99 22.64 8.78
C VAL A 176 -4.27 21.20 9.22
N ILE A 177 -4.74 20.98 10.44
CA ILE A 177 -5.03 19.65 10.99
C ILE A 177 -6.09 18.92 10.15
N VAL A 178 -7.20 19.59 9.83
CA VAL A 178 -8.27 19.00 8.99
C VAL A 178 -7.75 18.72 7.58
N ALA A 179 -7.04 19.67 6.98
CA ALA A 179 -6.46 19.50 5.66
C ALA A 179 -5.44 18.36 5.63
N ARG A 180 -4.65 18.16 6.69
CA ARG A 180 -3.67 17.05 6.81
C ARG A 180 -4.35 15.69 6.84
N PHE A 181 -5.48 15.55 7.53
CA PHE A 181 -6.27 14.31 7.50
C PHE A 181 -6.72 13.97 6.07
N LEU A 182 -7.33 14.94 5.39
CA LEU A 182 -7.80 14.76 4.01
C LEU A 182 -6.61 14.55 3.04
N GLN A 183 -5.50 15.26 3.25
CA GLN A 183 -4.28 15.13 2.44
C GLN A 183 -3.69 13.73 2.54
N GLY A 184 -3.64 13.15 3.75
CA GLY A 184 -3.24 11.76 3.97
C GLY A 184 -4.20 10.80 3.31
N GLY A 185 -5.50 11.06 3.42
CA GLY A 185 -6.55 10.29 2.76
C GLY A 185 -6.39 10.19 1.25
N PHE A 186 -6.26 11.33 0.56
CA PHE A 186 -6.03 11.36 -0.89
C PHE A 186 -4.63 10.88 -1.28
N GLY A 187 -3.61 11.13 -0.47
CA GLY A 187 -2.24 10.67 -0.71
C GLY A 187 -2.09 9.15 -0.61
N SER A 188 -2.92 8.49 0.20
CA SER A 188 -2.89 7.05 0.44
C SER A 188 -3.10 6.20 -0.82
N THR A 189 -3.83 6.74 -1.80
CA THR A 189 -4.03 6.10 -3.11
C THR A 189 -2.68 5.82 -3.79
N GLY A 190 -1.70 6.71 -3.64
CA GLY A 190 -0.36 6.53 -4.19
C GLY A 190 0.41 5.38 -3.54
N ALA A 191 0.06 4.94 -2.33
CA ALA A 191 0.64 3.75 -1.74
C ALA A 191 -0.16 2.49 -2.09
N VAL A 192 -1.49 2.53 -2.03
CA VAL A 192 -2.31 1.30 -2.13
C VAL A 192 -2.56 0.89 -3.57
N MET A 193 -2.76 1.84 -4.48
CA MET A 193 -3.08 1.53 -5.88
C MET A 193 -1.87 1.07 -6.69
N VAL A 194 -0.67 1.54 -6.38
CA VAL A 194 0.52 1.25 -7.19
C VAL A 194 0.85 -0.24 -7.16
N ALA A 195 0.76 -0.88 -6.00
CA ALA A 195 0.94 -2.33 -5.87
C ALA A 195 -0.09 -3.12 -6.71
N GLY A 196 -1.35 -2.66 -6.73
CA GLY A 196 -2.41 -3.24 -7.56
C GLY A 196 -2.15 -3.03 -9.05
N THR A 197 -1.80 -1.80 -9.47
CA THR A 197 -1.45 -1.48 -10.85
C THR A 197 -0.27 -2.29 -11.36
N ILE A 198 0.75 -2.53 -10.53
CA ILE A 198 1.88 -3.41 -10.87
C ILE A 198 1.40 -4.86 -11.05
N ALA A 199 0.52 -5.35 -10.16
CA ALA A 199 -0.06 -6.69 -10.27
C ALA A 199 -0.92 -6.85 -11.53
N ASP A 200 -1.59 -5.78 -11.96
CA ASP A 200 -2.48 -5.78 -13.12
C ASP A 200 -1.70 -5.85 -14.47
N ILE A 201 -0.44 -5.39 -14.52
CA ILE A 201 0.36 -5.28 -15.77
C ILE A 201 1.59 -6.20 -15.85
N TRP A 202 2.13 -6.66 -14.72
CA TRP A 202 3.33 -7.50 -14.67
C TRP A 202 2.96 -8.96 -14.35
N MET A 203 3.55 -9.89 -15.11
CA MET A 203 3.38 -11.32 -14.84
C MET A 203 4.02 -11.68 -13.49
N PRO A 204 3.50 -12.70 -12.76
CA PRO A 204 4.01 -13.09 -11.46
C PRO A 204 5.54 -13.32 -11.41
N SER A 205 6.13 -13.87 -12.47
CA SER A 205 7.57 -14.13 -12.58
C SER A 205 8.43 -12.86 -12.72
N GLU A 206 7.88 -11.77 -13.26
CA GLU A 206 8.60 -10.51 -13.52
C GLU A 206 8.26 -9.41 -12.50
N ARG A 207 7.25 -9.65 -11.65
CA ARG A 207 6.67 -8.66 -10.74
C ARG A 207 7.57 -8.25 -9.58
N SER A 208 8.56 -9.06 -9.21
CA SER A 208 9.42 -8.82 -8.05
C SER A 208 10.18 -7.50 -8.15
N LEU A 209 10.82 -7.22 -9.30
CA LEU A 209 11.64 -6.01 -9.49
C LEU A 209 10.79 -4.71 -9.44
N PRO A 210 9.68 -4.58 -10.18
CA PRO A 210 8.77 -3.44 -10.05
C PRO A 210 8.24 -3.23 -8.61
N MET A 211 7.90 -4.30 -7.91
CA MET A 211 7.43 -4.22 -6.52
C MET A 211 8.53 -3.75 -5.56
N SER A 212 9.77 -4.25 -5.72
CA SER A 212 10.91 -3.79 -4.92
C SER A 212 11.25 -2.32 -5.21
N PHE A 213 11.11 -1.86 -6.46
CA PHE A 213 11.27 -0.44 -6.81
C PHE A 213 10.19 0.43 -6.16
N TYR A 214 8.93 -0.01 -6.19
CA TYR A 214 7.84 0.65 -5.47
C TYR A 214 8.13 0.75 -3.97
N ALA A 215 8.59 -0.34 -3.34
CA ALA A 215 8.94 -0.35 -1.91
C ALA A 215 10.07 0.64 -1.61
N LEU A 216 11.12 0.67 -2.44
CA LEU A 216 12.23 1.62 -2.34
C LEU A 216 11.73 3.06 -2.35
N VAL A 217 10.82 3.38 -3.27
CA VAL A 217 10.25 4.73 -3.38
C VAL A 217 9.33 5.06 -2.19
N ALA A 218 8.55 4.09 -1.71
CA ALA A 218 7.65 4.30 -0.57
C ALA A 218 8.38 4.59 0.74
N VAL A 219 9.46 3.86 1.04
CA VAL A 219 10.23 4.06 2.27
C VAL A 219 11.31 5.12 2.06
N GLY A 220 12.09 5.04 0.99
CA GLY A 220 13.15 6.00 0.69
C GLY A 220 12.62 7.41 0.42
N GLY A 221 11.41 7.53 -0.13
CA GLY A 221 10.73 8.80 -0.34
C GLY A 221 10.47 9.59 0.93
N THR A 222 10.24 8.90 2.05
CA THR A 222 10.12 9.55 3.36
C THR A 222 11.40 10.26 3.77
N GLY A 223 12.57 9.83 3.27
CA GLY A 223 13.84 10.52 3.49
C GLY A 223 14.08 11.73 2.58
N LEU A 224 13.61 11.67 1.33
CA LEU A 224 13.87 12.71 0.34
C LEU A 224 13.06 14.00 0.56
N GLY A 225 11.84 13.89 1.10
CA GLY A 225 11.01 15.06 1.42
C GLY A 225 11.70 16.06 2.37
N PRO A 226 12.13 15.61 3.57
CA PRO A 226 12.80 16.46 4.55
C PRO A 226 14.09 17.12 4.05
N VAL A 227 14.80 16.51 3.11
CA VAL A 227 15.99 17.11 2.48
C VAL A 227 15.59 18.40 1.77
N ALA A 228 14.60 18.35 0.89
CA ALA A 228 14.11 19.55 0.21
C ALA A 228 13.50 20.54 1.23
N ALA A 229 12.66 20.04 2.12
CA ALA A 229 11.95 20.85 3.12
C ALA A 229 12.91 21.63 4.04
N GLY A 230 14.00 21.02 4.49
CA GLY A 230 14.97 21.68 5.38
C GLY A 230 15.69 22.86 4.73
N TRP A 231 16.07 22.73 3.45
CA TRP A 231 16.69 23.83 2.71
C TRP A 231 15.69 24.94 2.34
N ILE A 232 14.43 24.57 2.08
CA ILE A 232 13.34 25.54 1.87
C ILE A 232 13.08 26.32 3.18
N GLU A 233 12.97 25.63 4.31
CA GLU A 233 12.74 26.24 5.63
C GLU A 233 13.88 27.16 6.06
N MET A 234 15.12 26.81 5.71
CA MET A 234 16.29 27.62 6.01
C MET A 234 16.24 29.01 5.34
N ASN A 235 15.53 29.14 4.21
CA ASN A 235 15.39 30.41 3.52
C ASN A 235 14.25 31.24 4.16
N PRO A 236 14.54 32.43 4.73
CA PRO A 236 13.53 33.27 5.39
C PRO A 236 12.36 33.69 4.48
N HIS A 237 12.54 33.67 3.16
CA HIS A 237 11.50 34.05 2.21
C HIS A 237 10.61 32.89 1.76
N LEU A 238 11.02 31.63 2.01
CA LEU A 238 10.29 30.45 1.53
C LEU A 238 9.53 29.77 2.69
N GLN A 239 10.20 29.36 3.78
CA GLN A 239 9.54 28.83 5.00
C GLN A 239 8.49 27.70 4.75
N TRP A 240 7.70 27.36 5.76
CA TRP A 240 6.78 26.21 5.74
C TRP A 240 5.70 26.27 4.65
N ARG A 241 5.22 27.48 4.30
CA ARG A 241 4.19 27.65 3.26
C ARG A 241 4.73 27.26 1.88
N TRP A 242 5.98 27.60 1.56
CA TRP A 242 6.57 27.21 0.29
C TRP A 242 6.90 25.73 0.19
N ILE A 243 7.13 25.04 1.32
CA ILE A 243 7.18 23.57 1.32
C ILE A 243 5.88 23.02 0.70
N GLN A 244 4.71 23.58 1.08
CA GLN A 244 3.42 23.16 0.55
C GLN A 244 3.22 23.55 -0.92
N TRP A 245 3.62 24.76 -1.32
CA TRP A 245 3.55 25.21 -2.72
C TRP A 245 4.39 24.33 -3.65
N ILE A 246 5.59 23.93 -3.24
CA ILE A 246 6.46 23.07 -4.03
C ILE A 246 5.85 21.68 -4.17
N HIS A 247 5.34 21.08 -3.09
CA HIS A 247 4.65 19.80 -3.18
C HIS A 247 3.38 19.89 -4.05
N MET A 248 2.64 21.01 -4.01
CA MET A 248 1.49 21.25 -4.89
C MET A 248 1.89 21.25 -6.36
N ILE A 249 2.95 21.98 -6.73
CA ILE A 249 3.47 22.03 -8.11
C ILE A 249 3.89 20.64 -8.57
N LEU A 250 4.66 19.91 -7.75
CA LEU A 250 5.09 18.55 -8.08
C LEU A 250 3.91 17.59 -8.22
N THR A 251 2.89 17.71 -7.36
CA THR A 251 1.64 16.96 -7.47
C THR A 251 0.91 17.27 -8.77
N GLY A 252 0.87 18.54 -9.18
CA GLY A 252 0.32 18.96 -10.47
C GLY A 252 1.06 18.37 -11.66
N VAL A 253 2.40 18.30 -11.61
CA VAL A 253 3.22 17.63 -12.64
C VAL A 253 2.87 16.14 -12.71
N VAL A 254 2.80 15.44 -11.58
CA VAL A 254 2.44 14.01 -11.55
C VAL A 254 1.00 13.79 -12.03
N LEU A 255 0.06 14.69 -11.70
CA LEU A 255 -1.29 14.66 -12.24
C LEU A 255 -1.30 14.75 -13.77
N LEU A 256 -0.52 15.66 -14.35
CA LEU A 256 -0.38 15.75 -15.81
C LEU A 256 0.19 14.46 -16.39
N LEU A 257 1.23 13.88 -15.76
CA LEU A 257 1.81 12.61 -16.18
C LEU A 257 0.81 11.44 -16.11
N VAL A 258 -0.04 11.39 -15.09
CA VAL A 258 -1.11 10.39 -14.99
C VAL A 258 -2.13 10.57 -16.10
N ILE A 259 -2.55 11.80 -16.39
CA ILE A 259 -3.53 12.08 -17.45
C ILE A 259 -2.99 11.64 -18.82
N THR A 260 -1.71 11.91 -19.11
CA THR A 260 -1.09 11.67 -20.42
C THR A 260 -0.60 10.24 -20.62
N PHE A 261 0.07 9.64 -19.62
CA PHE A 261 0.75 8.35 -19.79
C PHE A 261 0.01 7.16 -19.17
N MET A 262 -0.82 7.38 -18.15
CA MET A 262 -1.49 6.27 -17.47
C MET A 262 -2.72 5.81 -18.25
N LYS A 263 -2.76 4.51 -18.57
CA LYS A 263 -3.94 3.85 -19.14
C LYS A 263 -4.71 3.10 -18.04
N GLU A 264 -5.97 2.75 -18.34
CA GLU A 264 -6.69 1.83 -17.46
C GLU A 264 -5.99 0.48 -17.46
N THR A 265 -5.70 -0.04 -16.27
CA THR A 265 -4.93 -1.28 -16.08
C THR A 265 -5.78 -2.42 -15.58
N ARG A 266 -7.01 -2.17 -15.11
CA ARG A 266 -7.88 -3.23 -14.62
C ARG A 266 -8.57 -3.98 -15.76
N SER A 267 -8.28 -5.28 -15.87
CA SER A 267 -8.84 -6.18 -16.89
C SER A 267 -10.38 -6.25 -16.85
N THR A 268 -10.97 -6.36 -15.66
CA THR A 268 -12.44 -6.47 -15.50
C THR A 268 -13.18 -5.27 -16.10
N ILE A 269 -12.65 -4.06 -15.91
CA ILE A 269 -13.24 -2.82 -16.43
C ILE A 269 -13.01 -2.68 -17.93
N LEU A 270 -11.86 -3.11 -18.43
CA LEU A 270 -11.60 -3.14 -19.86
C LEU A 270 -12.55 -4.11 -20.57
N LEU A 271 -12.80 -5.29 -20.00
CA LEU A 271 -13.77 -6.25 -20.50
C LEU A 271 -15.21 -5.72 -20.42
N ALA A 272 -15.61 -5.09 -19.31
CA ALA A 272 -16.92 -4.45 -19.21
C ALA A 272 -17.12 -3.36 -20.28
N ARG A 273 -16.11 -2.51 -20.52
CA ARG A 273 -16.15 -1.52 -21.60
C ARG A 273 -16.24 -2.16 -22.98
N LEU A 274 -15.55 -3.27 -23.19
CA LEU A 274 -15.58 -4.03 -24.45
C LEU A 274 -16.95 -4.69 -24.67
N ALA A 275 -17.52 -5.33 -23.66
CA ALA A 275 -18.86 -5.91 -23.69
C ALA A 275 -19.93 -4.86 -23.99
N ARG A 276 -19.86 -3.67 -23.35
CA ARG A 276 -20.76 -2.54 -23.67
C ARG A 276 -20.59 -2.05 -25.11
N LYS A 277 -19.35 -2.00 -25.61
CA LYS A 277 -19.09 -1.62 -27.00
C LYS A 277 -19.66 -2.64 -27.98
N MET A 278 -19.51 -3.93 -27.70
CA MET A 278 -20.07 -5.00 -28.55
C MET A 278 -21.59 -4.95 -28.54
N ARG A 279 -22.26 -4.86 -27.38
CA ARG A 279 -23.72 -4.65 -27.30
C ARG A 279 -24.21 -3.51 -28.19
N LYS A 280 -23.51 -2.37 -28.18
CA LYS A 280 -23.84 -1.21 -29.04
C LYS A 280 -23.61 -1.44 -30.53
N GLN A 281 -22.65 -2.31 -30.90
CA GLN A 281 -22.28 -2.55 -32.29
C GLN A 281 -23.09 -3.68 -32.94
N THR A 282 -23.35 -4.76 -32.21
CA THR A 282 -24.12 -5.91 -32.69
C THR A 282 -25.62 -5.75 -32.45
N GLY A 283 -26.03 -4.90 -31.51
CA GLY A 283 -27.42 -4.84 -31.03
C GLY A 283 -27.82 -6.07 -30.21
N ASP A 284 -26.89 -6.99 -29.95
CA ASP A 284 -27.12 -8.23 -29.22
C ASP A 284 -26.80 -8.00 -27.74
N HIS A 285 -27.83 -8.09 -26.89
CA HIS A 285 -27.75 -7.81 -25.46
C HIS A 285 -27.06 -8.92 -24.66
N ARG A 286 -26.75 -10.06 -25.28
CA ARG A 286 -26.09 -11.19 -24.64
C ARG A 286 -24.65 -10.92 -24.22
N TYR A 287 -23.95 -10.02 -24.90
CA TYR A 287 -22.54 -9.77 -24.60
C TYR A 287 -22.37 -9.12 -23.23
N ARG A 288 -21.90 -9.89 -22.25
CA ARG A 288 -21.65 -9.45 -20.87
C ARG A 288 -20.19 -9.70 -20.48
N ALA A 289 -19.69 -8.88 -19.56
CA ALA A 289 -18.43 -9.21 -18.87
C ALA A 289 -18.79 -9.91 -17.57
N ARG A 290 -18.00 -10.91 -17.16
CA ARG A 290 -18.25 -11.68 -15.93
C ARG A 290 -18.38 -10.78 -14.68
N ALA A 291 -17.60 -9.71 -14.63
CA ALA A 291 -17.67 -8.71 -13.58
C ALA A 291 -18.98 -7.90 -13.53
N GLU A 292 -19.81 -7.91 -14.58
CA GLU A 292 -21.14 -7.29 -14.58
C GLU A 292 -22.22 -8.22 -14.01
N ASP A 293 -21.99 -9.54 -13.97
CA ASP A 293 -22.92 -10.49 -13.34
C ASP A 293 -22.53 -10.78 -11.87
N GLU A 294 -21.25 -10.60 -11.51
CA GLU A 294 -20.77 -10.56 -10.12
C GLU A 294 -21.07 -9.21 -9.45
N GLU A 295 -22.31 -8.69 -9.55
CA GLU A 295 -22.76 -7.47 -8.85
C GLU A 295 -22.81 -7.71 -7.32
N ALA A 296 -21.63 -7.83 -6.70
CA ALA A 296 -21.51 -7.65 -5.28
C ALA A 296 -21.87 -6.18 -4.99
N SER A 297 -22.99 -5.96 -4.31
CA SER A 297 -23.39 -4.63 -3.84
C SER A 297 -22.17 -3.88 -3.29
N LEU A 298 -21.95 -2.63 -3.73
CA LEU A 298 -20.84 -1.79 -3.26
C LEU A 298 -20.77 -1.74 -1.72
N TYR A 299 -21.94 -1.79 -1.07
CA TYR A 299 -22.02 -1.91 0.38
C TYR A 299 -21.39 -3.21 0.90
N ASN A 300 -21.70 -4.36 0.28
CA ASN A 300 -21.12 -5.66 0.63
C ASN A 300 -19.60 -5.68 0.36
N LEU A 301 -19.14 -5.10 -0.75
CA LEU A 301 -17.70 -4.97 -1.05
C LEU A 301 -16.96 -4.14 0.02
N ILE A 302 -17.52 -3.00 0.41
CA ILE A 302 -16.96 -2.15 1.47
C ILE A 302 -17.02 -2.88 2.81
N ALA A 303 -18.15 -3.50 3.15
CA ALA A 303 -18.32 -4.22 4.41
C ALA A 303 -17.31 -5.37 4.53
N VAL A 304 -17.14 -6.16 3.48
CA VAL A 304 -16.14 -7.24 3.44
C VAL A 304 -14.72 -6.68 3.49
N SER A 305 -14.43 -5.61 2.75
CA SER A 305 -13.10 -4.96 2.72
C SER A 305 -12.71 -4.33 4.05
N CYS A 306 -13.67 -3.88 4.86
CA CYS A 306 -13.41 -3.31 6.18
C CYS A 306 -13.38 -4.38 7.28
N THR A 307 -14.26 -5.39 7.24
CA THR A 307 -14.40 -6.39 8.31
C THR A 307 -13.35 -7.50 8.23
N ARG A 308 -13.02 -7.98 7.02
CA ARG A 308 -12.08 -9.10 6.83
C ARG A 308 -10.66 -8.77 7.31
N PRO A 309 -10.07 -7.59 7.03
CA PRO A 309 -8.77 -7.24 7.56
C PRO A 309 -8.72 -7.22 9.09
N LEU A 310 -9.78 -6.72 9.75
CA LEU A 310 -9.90 -6.72 11.20
C LEU A 310 -10.01 -8.15 11.76
N TYR A 311 -10.80 -9.00 11.09
CA TYR A 311 -10.91 -10.41 11.45
C TYR A 311 -9.55 -11.11 11.35
N LEU A 312 -8.86 -10.99 10.21
CA LEU A 312 -7.54 -11.60 10.01
C LEU A 312 -6.52 -11.04 11.01
N LEU A 313 -6.52 -9.73 11.27
CA LEU A 313 -5.63 -9.11 12.23
C LEU A 313 -5.82 -9.65 13.66
N THR A 314 -7.04 -10.00 14.06
CA THR A 314 -7.36 -10.44 15.44
C THR A 314 -7.34 -11.97 15.61
N HIS A 315 -7.68 -12.73 14.57
CA HIS A 315 -7.86 -14.18 14.65
C HIS A 315 -6.74 -14.97 13.99
N GLU A 316 -5.94 -14.37 13.09
CA GLU A 316 -4.81 -15.06 12.44
C GLU A 316 -3.47 -14.70 13.13
N PRO A 317 -2.84 -15.64 13.86
CA PRO A 317 -1.63 -15.36 14.63
C PRO A 317 -0.46 -14.83 13.79
N ILE A 318 -0.35 -15.26 12.54
CA ILE A 318 0.70 -14.81 11.61
C ILE A 318 0.46 -13.35 11.23
N VAL A 319 -0.78 -12.99 10.86
CA VAL A 319 -1.13 -11.61 10.49
C VAL A 319 -0.95 -10.71 11.70
N PHE A 320 -1.42 -11.11 12.87
CA PHE A 320 -1.24 -10.37 14.12
C PHE A 320 0.25 -10.12 14.44
N SER A 321 1.07 -11.16 14.44
CA SER A 321 2.50 -11.07 14.79
C SER A 321 3.30 -10.19 13.83
N ILE A 322 3.02 -10.28 12.53
CA ILE A 322 3.64 -9.42 11.52
C ILE A 322 3.14 -7.97 11.65
N SER A 323 1.84 -7.80 11.93
CA SER A 323 1.22 -6.48 12.04
C SER A 323 1.70 -5.71 13.25
N ILE A 324 1.86 -6.35 14.41
CA ILE A 324 2.40 -5.69 15.60
C ILE A 324 3.87 -5.31 15.39
N TRP A 325 4.65 -6.19 14.73
CA TRP A 325 6.05 -5.93 14.43
C TRP A 325 6.25 -4.76 13.46
N LEU A 326 5.50 -4.75 12.35
CA LEU A 326 5.53 -3.64 11.40
C LEU A 326 4.90 -2.37 11.94
N GLY A 327 3.86 -2.50 12.77
CA GLY A 327 3.25 -1.39 13.49
C GLY A 327 4.29 -0.69 14.35
N PHE A 328 4.97 -1.45 15.20
CA PHE A 328 6.05 -0.92 16.03
C PHE A 328 7.19 -0.32 15.19
N ALA A 329 7.66 -1.01 14.15
CA ALA A 329 8.74 -0.51 13.30
C ALA A 329 8.40 0.83 12.62
N TRP A 330 7.16 0.98 12.17
CA TRP A 330 6.69 2.21 11.54
C TRP A 330 6.42 3.33 12.54
N GLY A 331 5.86 3.01 13.71
CA GLY A 331 5.73 3.94 14.81
C GLY A 331 7.10 4.51 15.21
N LEU A 332 8.13 3.66 15.28
CA LEU A 332 9.50 4.10 15.49
C LEU A 332 10.05 4.98 14.36
N LEU A 333 9.73 4.69 13.11
CA LEU A 333 10.13 5.56 11.99
C LEU A 333 9.56 6.98 12.16
N TYR A 334 8.30 7.10 12.57
CA TYR A 334 7.68 8.40 12.86
C TYR A 334 8.27 9.07 14.10
N CYS A 335 8.56 8.29 15.15
CA CYS A 335 9.25 8.79 16.34
C CYS A 335 10.67 9.29 16.00
N MET A 336 11.39 8.63 15.10
CA MET A 336 12.70 9.06 14.61
C MET A 336 12.59 10.36 13.80
N VAL A 337 11.55 10.49 12.98
CA VAL A 337 11.29 11.74 12.24
C VAL A 337 11.03 12.91 13.19
N GLU A 338 10.38 12.65 14.32
CA GLU A 338 10.25 13.63 15.41
C GLU A 338 11.64 13.94 16.02
N SER A 339 12.36 12.92 16.49
CA SER A 339 13.54 13.13 17.34
C SER A 339 14.76 13.68 16.61
N VAL A 340 14.94 13.37 15.32
CA VAL A 340 16.14 13.75 14.55
C VAL A 340 16.31 15.26 14.49
N GLY A 341 15.22 16.02 14.32
CA GLY A 341 15.29 17.47 14.21
C GLY A 341 15.85 18.14 15.46
N PRO A 342 15.14 18.03 16.61
CA PRO A 342 15.59 18.55 17.88
C PRO A 342 16.96 18.01 18.31
N LEU A 343 17.25 16.72 18.11
CA LEU A 343 18.53 16.13 18.51
C LEU A 343 19.73 16.78 17.80
N PHE A 344 19.69 16.89 16.48
CA PHE A 344 20.84 17.44 15.72
C PHE A 344 20.96 18.96 15.88
N ARG A 345 19.86 19.67 16.11
CA ARG A 345 19.89 21.11 16.44
C ARG A 345 20.51 21.35 17.81
N THR A 346 20.06 20.61 18.84
CA THR A 346 20.47 20.85 20.23
C THR A 346 21.87 20.32 20.55
N LEU A 347 22.24 19.14 20.05
CA LEU A 347 23.55 18.54 20.35
C LEU A 347 24.67 19.02 19.42
N TYR A 348 24.37 19.27 18.15
CA TYR A 348 25.38 19.56 17.12
C TYR A 348 25.28 20.95 16.50
N GLY A 349 24.26 21.75 16.86
CA GLY A 349 24.07 23.10 16.33
C GLY A 349 23.74 23.14 14.84
N PHE A 350 23.16 22.06 14.29
CA PHE A 350 22.83 22.01 12.86
C PHE A 350 21.72 22.99 12.50
N ASN A 351 21.86 23.66 11.36
CA ASN A 351 20.78 24.48 10.78
C ASN A 351 19.69 23.61 10.12
N SER A 352 18.56 24.22 9.74
CA SER A 352 17.42 23.49 9.16
C SER A 352 17.75 22.70 7.87
N GLY A 353 18.63 23.23 7.02
CA GLY A 353 19.09 22.53 5.80
C GLY A 353 19.94 21.30 6.12
N GLN A 354 20.86 21.42 7.08
CA GLN A 354 21.70 20.32 7.56
C GLN A 354 20.86 19.23 8.23
N VAL A 355 19.88 19.61 9.07
CA VAL A 355 18.92 18.68 9.67
C VAL A 355 18.13 17.94 8.60
N GLY A 356 17.59 18.66 7.61
CA GLY A 356 16.90 18.05 6.47
C GLY A 356 17.78 17.04 5.74
N THR A 357 19.07 17.34 5.59
CA THR A 357 20.04 16.45 4.94
C THR A 357 20.31 15.15 5.71
N VAL A 358 20.17 15.15 7.05
CA VAL A 358 20.29 13.91 7.86
C VAL A 358 19.24 12.86 7.44
N PHE A 359 18.06 13.28 7.01
CA PHE A 359 17.02 12.36 6.53
C PHE A 359 17.38 11.61 5.24
N LEU A 360 18.45 12.00 4.54
CA LEU A 360 19.00 11.21 3.44
C LEU A 360 19.41 9.80 3.91
N THR A 361 19.70 9.61 5.20
CA THR A 361 19.90 8.28 5.81
C THR A 361 18.73 7.33 5.57
N LEU A 362 17.49 7.82 5.52
CA LEU A 362 16.31 7.00 5.25
C LEU A 362 16.33 6.49 3.80
N ALA A 363 16.72 7.35 2.86
CA ALA A 363 16.87 6.99 1.46
C ALA A 363 18.03 6.00 1.26
N VAL A 364 19.19 6.26 1.88
CA VAL A 364 20.35 5.37 1.82
C VAL A 364 20.07 4.01 2.45
N GLY A 365 19.45 3.96 3.63
CA GLY A 365 19.05 2.71 4.29
C GLY A 365 18.09 1.90 3.44
N SER A 366 17.08 2.56 2.85
CA SER A 366 16.13 1.91 1.93
C SER A 366 16.81 1.39 0.67
N LEU A 367 17.78 2.13 0.11
CA LEU A 367 18.56 1.70 -1.05
C LEU A 367 19.41 0.47 -0.73
N LEU A 368 20.10 0.45 0.42
CA LEU A 368 20.82 -0.75 0.88
C LEU A 368 19.85 -1.94 1.07
N GLY A 369 18.63 -1.67 1.56
CA GLY A 369 17.59 -2.69 1.73
C GLY A 369 17.16 -3.28 0.39
N PHE A 370 16.93 -2.41 -0.60
CA PHE A 370 16.65 -2.80 -1.98
C PHE A 370 17.80 -3.60 -2.61
N LEU A 371 19.06 -3.20 -2.41
CA LEU A 371 20.22 -3.94 -2.93
C LEU A 371 20.37 -5.32 -2.27
N THR A 372 20.17 -5.41 -0.97
CA THR A 372 20.21 -6.70 -0.24
C THR A 372 19.04 -7.62 -0.61
N ASN A 373 17.93 -7.08 -1.13
CA ASN A 373 16.80 -7.88 -1.60
C ASN A 373 17.15 -8.79 -2.79
N PHE A 374 18.10 -8.42 -3.66
CA PHE A 374 18.54 -9.30 -4.74
C PHE A 374 19.12 -10.62 -4.22
N TYR A 375 19.89 -10.57 -3.13
CA TYR A 375 20.42 -11.76 -2.49
C TYR A 375 19.31 -12.58 -1.79
N GLN A 376 18.36 -11.89 -1.16
CA GLN A 376 17.17 -12.52 -0.58
C GLN A 376 16.34 -13.27 -1.63
N GLU A 377 16.14 -12.69 -2.82
CA GLU A 377 15.40 -13.30 -3.92
C GLU A 377 16.13 -14.54 -4.47
N TYR A 378 17.46 -14.48 -4.59
CA TYR A 378 18.27 -15.64 -4.92
C TYR A 378 18.07 -16.79 -3.91
N LEU A 379 18.12 -16.48 -2.61
CA LEU A 379 17.88 -17.48 -1.56
C LEU A 379 16.47 -18.04 -1.59
N TYR A 380 15.47 -17.20 -1.89
CA TYR A 380 14.08 -17.62 -2.07
C TYR A 380 13.97 -18.63 -3.20
N GLN A 381 14.44 -18.31 -4.41
CA GLN A 381 14.36 -19.21 -5.56
C GLN A 381 15.07 -20.54 -5.32
N LYS A 382 16.20 -20.52 -4.60
CA LYS A 382 16.96 -21.72 -4.27
C LYS A 382 16.25 -22.65 -3.29
N HIS A 383 15.53 -22.12 -2.30
CA HIS A 383 14.96 -22.92 -1.20
C HIS A 383 13.43 -22.98 -1.19
N PHE A 384 12.76 -22.40 -2.20
CA PHE A 384 11.30 -22.38 -2.27
C PHE A 384 10.69 -23.77 -2.36
N SER A 385 11.32 -24.69 -3.12
CA SER A 385 10.84 -26.07 -3.26
C SER A 385 10.79 -26.84 -1.93
N GLU A 386 11.73 -26.54 -1.02
CA GLU A 386 11.84 -27.23 0.27
C GLU A 386 11.03 -26.57 1.38
N ARG A 387 10.98 -25.23 1.40
CA ARG A 387 10.40 -24.46 2.52
C ARG A 387 9.11 -23.72 2.19
N GLY A 388 8.77 -23.58 0.92
CA GLY A 388 7.62 -22.78 0.49
C GLY A 388 7.74 -21.31 0.92
N PRO A 389 6.66 -20.67 1.41
CA PRO A 389 6.64 -19.25 1.77
C PRO A 389 7.71 -18.84 2.80
N GLU A 390 8.14 -19.74 3.70
CA GLU A 390 9.17 -19.48 4.71
C GLU A 390 10.52 -19.06 4.10
N ALA A 391 10.79 -19.41 2.85
CA ALA A 391 11.99 -18.97 2.14
C ALA A 391 12.06 -17.44 1.96
N ARG A 392 10.96 -16.70 2.17
CA ARG A 392 10.91 -15.23 2.17
C ARG A 392 11.51 -14.59 3.43
N LEU A 393 11.77 -15.36 4.50
CA LEU A 393 12.09 -14.81 5.83
C LEU A 393 13.59 -14.81 6.19
N TYR A 394 14.50 -15.31 5.35
CA TYR A 394 15.95 -15.31 5.64
C TYR A 394 16.46 -13.88 5.97
N GLY A 395 16.18 -12.92 5.08
CA GLY A 395 16.54 -11.52 5.28
C GLY A 395 15.85 -10.89 6.48
N ALA A 396 14.60 -11.28 6.77
CA ALA A 396 13.86 -10.79 7.93
C ALA A 396 14.49 -11.25 9.26
N CYS A 397 15.06 -12.45 9.32
CA CYS A 397 15.76 -12.95 10.51
C CYS A 397 17.02 -12.13 10.79
N ILE A 398 17.81 -11.82 9.76
CA ILE A 398 19.01 -10.98 9.89
C ILE A 398 18.61 -9.56 10.25
N ALA A 399 17.67 -8.97 9.51
CA ALA A 399 17.18 -7.62 9.75
C ALA A 399 16.58 -7.48 11.15
N GLY A 400 15.88 -8.50 11.65
CA GLY A 400 15.34 -8.51 13.01
C GLY A 400 16.39 -8.33 14.10
N ILE A 401 17.61 -8.85 13.91
CA ILE A 401 18.74 -8.65 14.84
C ILE A 401 19.34 -7.24 14.68
N PHE A 402 19.50 -6.78 13.45
CA PHE A 402 20.13 -5.48 13.18
C PHE A 402 19.23 -4.28 13.48
N PHE A 403 17.91 -4.49 13.51
CA PHE A 403 16.94 -3.47 13.87
C PHE A 403 17.20 -2.87 15.27
N PRO A 404 17.28 -3.66 16.37
CA PRO A 404 17.71 -3.15 17.68
C PRO A 404 19.14 -2.60 17.67
N ILE A 405 20.07 -3.21 16.93
CA ILE A 405 21.46 -2.75 16.87
C ILE A 405 21.53 -1.30 16.34
N GLY A 406 20.80 -0.99 15.27
CA GLY A 406 20.71 0.37 14.74
C GLY A 406 20.15 1.37 15.77
N LEU A 407 19.12 0.97 16.51
CA LEU A 407 18.53 1.78 17.59
C LEU A 407 19.49 1.99 18.76
N PHE A 408 20.24 0.96 19.18
CA PHE A 408 21.25 1.08 20.24
C PHE A 408 22.40 1.99 19.81
N ILE A 409 22.87 1.86 18.56
CA ILE A 409 23.89 2.76 18.02
C ILE A 409 23.37 4.20 18.11
N TYR A 410 22.18 4.49 17.58
CA TYR A 410 21.59 5.81 17.63
C TYR A 410 21.42 6.34 19.07
N ALA A 411 20.88 5.53 19.98
CA ALA A 411 20.69 5.90 21.38
C ALA A 411 22.00 6.29 22.08
N TRP A 412 23.04 5.46 21.94
CA TRP A 412 24.31 5.64 22.63
C TRP A 412 25.32 6.49 21.87
N SER A 413 24.99 6.94 20.66
CA SER A 413 25.69 8.03 19.97
C SER A 413 25.05 9.41 20.17
N SER A 414 23.92 9.49 20.89
CA SER A 414 23.18 10.74 21.17
C SER A 414 23.83 11.60 22.27
N PHE A 415 25.14 11.82 22.20
CA PHE A 415 25.90 12.68 23.12
C PHE A 415 26.66 13.74 22.35
N ALA A 416 26.73 14.97 22.89
CA ALA A 416 27.47 16.08 22.27
C ALA A 416 28.95 15.78 21.98
N ARG A 417 29.57 14.90 22.78
CA ARG A 417 30.97 14.46 22.62
C ARG A 417 31.19 13.47 21.47
N VAL A 418 30.15 12.78 21.00
CA VAL A 418 30.25 11.76 19.96
C VAL A 418 29.97 12.41 18.62
N HIS A 419 30.82 12.17 17.62
CA HIS A 419 30.66 12.73 16.30
C HIS A 419 29.32 12.31 15.67
N TRP A 420 28.60 13.27 15.08
CA TRP A 420 27.25 13.10 14.53
C TRP A 420 27.10 11.93 13.54
N ILE A 421 28.20 11.54 12.88
CA ILE A 421 28.23 10.42 11.94
C ILE A 421 27.79 9.09 12.57
N ALA A 422 28.06 8.89 13.87
CA ALA A 422 27.63 7.68 14.56
C ALA A 422 26.10 7.57 14.62
N ASN A 423 25.40 8.69 14.86
CA ASN A 423 23.93 8.72 14.81
C ASN A 423 23.40 8.41 13.40
N VAL A 424 24.04 8.98 12.38
CA VAL A 424 23.70 8.76 10.96
C VAL A 424 23.86 7.29 10.58
N ILE A 425 24.92 6.62 11.03
CA ILE A 425 25.13 5.18 10.83
C ILE A 425 24.03 4.38 11.53
N GLY A 426 23.72 4.69 12.80
CA GLY A 426 22.66 4.03 13.55
C GLY A 426 21.29 4.11 12.86
N ILE A 427 20.91 5.32 12.42
CA ILE A 427 19.66 5.54 11.66
C ILE A 427 19.67 4.73 10.35
N THR A 428 20.78 4.74 9.61
CA THR A 428 20.88 4.02 8.34
C THR A 428 20.71 2.51 8.52
N VAL A 429 21.34 1.91 9.55
CA VAL A 429 21.20 0.49 9.89
C VAL A 429 19.77 0.16 10.31
N PHE A 430 19.15 1.01 11.14
CA PHE A 430 17.76 0.87 11.53
C PHE A 430 16.82 0.89 10.32
N VAL A 431 16.97 1.86 9.40
CA VAL A 431 16.10 1.98 8.22
C VAL A 431 16.33 0.82 7.25
N TRP A 432 17.59 0.39 7.04
CA TRP A 432 17.89 -0.81 6.27
C TRP A 432 17.14 -2.03 6.80
N ALA A 433 17.23 -2.26 8.11
CA ALA A 433 16.55 -3.38 8.75
C ALA A 433 15.02 -3.25 8.64
N ALA A 434 14.46 -2.07 8.92
CA ALA A 434 13.03 -1.78 8.82
C ALA A 434 12.50 -2.03 7.40
N PHE A 435 13.24 -1.60 6.38
CA PHE A 435 12.92 -1.83 4.97
C PHE A 435 12.88 -3.33 4.64
N THR A 436 13.91 -4.08 5.01
CA THR A 436 14.00 -5.52 4.73
C THR A 436 12.88 -6.30 5.43
N ILE A 437 12.56 -5.92 6.68
CA ILE A 437 11.43 -6.49 7.44
C ILE A 437 10.11 -6.21 6.71
N TYR A 438 9.89 -4.97 6.28
CA TYR A 438 8.68 -4.55 5.57
C TYR A 438 8.48 -5.33 4.25
N LEU A 439 9.53 -5.45 3.44
CA LEU A 439 9.48 -6.15 2.17
C LEU A 439 9.24 -7.66 2.36
N ALA A 440 9.91 -8.27 3.34
CA ALA A 440 9.72 -9.68 3.67
C ALA A 440 8.30 -9.97 4.17
N ALA A 441 7.74 -9.11 5.02
CA ALA A 441 6.37 -9.26 5.52
C ALA A 441 5.33 -9.15 4.40
N PHE A 442 5.48 -8.20 3.47
CA PHE A 442 4.57 -8.04 2.35
C PHE A 442 4.55 -9.28 1.44
N THR A 443 5.74 -9.76 1.07
CA THR A 443 5.88 -10.95 0.20
C THR A 443 5.44 -12.23 0.92
N TYR A 444 5.78 -12.39 2.19
CA TYR A 444 5.38 -13.55 2.99
C TYR A 444 3.86 -13.64 3.20
N LEU A 445 3.19 -12.52 3.50
CA LEU A 445 1.73 -12.49 3.62
C LEU A 445 1.05 -12.80 2.27
N SER A 446 1.62 -12.32 1.16
CA SER A 446 1.14 -12.66 -0.18
C SER A 446 1.18 -14.16 -0.45
N ASP A 447 2.31 -14.79 -0.15
CA ASP A 447 2.52 -16.22 -0.40
C ASP A 447 1.72 -17.11 0.58
N CYS A 448 1.47 -16.66 1.81
CA CYS A 448 0.72 -17.44 2.81
C CYS A 448 -0.80 -17.41 2.63
N TYR A 449 -1.36 -16.28 2.15
CA TYR A 449 -2.81 -16.04 2.15
C TYR A 449 -3.43 -15.96 0.76
N GLY A 450 -2.63 -15.95 -0.33
CA GLY A 450 -3.12 -16.05 -1.71
C GLY A 450 -4.30 -15.10 -2.00
N PRO A 451 -5.52 -15.60 -2.27
CA PRO A 451 -6.72 -14.77 -2.48
C PRO A 451 -7.04 -13.79 -1.33
N PHE A 452 -6.65 -14.12 -0.09
CA PHE A 452 -6.87 -13.29 1.09
C PHE A 452 -5.69 -12.36 1.42
N ALA A 453 -4.61 -12.37 0.61
CA ALA A 453 -3.41 -11.57 0.83
C ALA A 453 -3.68 -10.07 0.91
N SER A 454 -4.60 -9.56 0.07
CA SER A 454 -4.99 -8.14 0.06
C SER A 454 -5.58 -7.74 1.42
N SER A 455 -6.48 -8.55 1.97
CA SER A 455 -7.10 -8.29 3.27
C SER A 455 -6.11 -8.43 4.44
N ALA A 456 -5.20 -9.40 4.40
CA ALA A 456 -4.12 -9.52 5.39
C ALA A 456 -3.21 -8.29 5.38
N SER A 457 -2.82 -7.82 4.18
CA SER A 457 -1.99 -6.63 4.00
C SER A 457 -2.71 -5.34 4.43
N ALA A 458 -4.02 -5.25 4.21
CA ALA A 458 -4.83 -4.14 4.69
C ALA A 458 -4.86 -4.08 6.23
N GLY A 459 -5.00 -5.22 6.91
CA GLY A 459 -5.00 -5.29 8.38
C GLY A 459 -3.64 -4.88 8.96
N GLN A 460 -2.57 -5.36 8.34
CA GLN A 460 -1.21 -4.93 8.64
C GLN A 460 -1.02 -3.42 8.44
N SER A 461 -1.48 -2.88 7.31
CA SER A 461 -1.38 -1.44 7.01
C SER A 461 -2.16 -0.59 8.00
N LEU A 462 -3.32 -1.05 8.47
CA LEU A 462 -4.10 -0.36 9.50
C LEU A 462 -3.31 -0.24 10.81
N MET A 463 -2.77 -1.34 11.32
CA MET A 463 -1.94 -1.34 12.53
C MET A 463 -0.74 -0.40 12.39
N ARG A 464 -0.12 -0.40 11.21
CA ARG A 464 0.98 0.50 10.86
C ARG A 464 0.60 1.98 10.94
N ASN A 465 -0.54 2.35 10.38
CA ASN A 465 -0.99 3.74 10.38
C ASN A 465 -1.48 4.19 11.76
N ILE A 466 -2.06 3.29 12.57
CA ILE A 466 -2.39 3.57 13.98
C ILE A 466 -1.12 3.88 14.77
N ALA A 467 -0.05 3.09 14.58
CA ALA A 467 1.23 3.40 15.22
C ALA A 467 1.82 4.73 14.74
N GLY A 468 1.73 5.04 13.44
CA GLY A 468 2.14 6.34 12.88
C GLY A 468 1.33 7.54 13.40
N LEU A 469 0.06 7.34 13.77
CA LEU A 469 -0.76 8.32 14.47
C LEU A 469 -0.31 8.46 15.93
N SER A 470 -0.14 7.35 16.65
CA SER A 470 0.00 7.38 18.11
C SER A 470 1.40 7.80 18.57
N PHE A 471 2.46 7.35 17.88
CA PHE A 471 3.83 7.55 18.35
C PHE A 471 4.22 9.03 18.47
N PRO A 472 4.04 9.87 17.44
CA PRO A 472 4.39 11.28 17.53
C PRO A 472 3.72 12.03 18.70
N LEU A 473 2.53 11.62 19.14
CA LEU A 473 1.76 12.35 20.15
C LEU A 473 2.33 12.26 21.57
N PHE A 474 3.08 11.20 21.89
CA PHE A 474 3.71 11.02 23.21
C PHE A 474 5.24 11.18 23.17
N THR A 475 5.84 11.15 21.98
CA THR A 475 7.29 11.19 21.79
C THR A 475 7.95 12.44 22.39
N PRO A 476 7.45 13.67 22.18
CA PRO A 476 8.07 14.87 22.76
C PRO A 476 8.11 14.83 24.29
N GLN A 477 7.02 14.42 24.94
CA GLN A 477 6.94 14.33 26.40
C GLN A 477 7.84 13.23 26.94
N MET A 478 7.93 12.10 26.22
CA MET A 478 8.83 11.00 26.58
C MET A 478 10.30 11.42 26.49
N PHE A 479 10.71 12.10 25.43
CA PHE A 479 12.09 12.58 25.29
C PHE A 479 12.42 13.72 26.27
N ALA A 480 11.45 14.56 26.62
CA ALA A 480 11.63 15.56 27.67
C ALA A 480 11.88 14.91 29.04
N ALA A 481 11.22 13.78 29.35
CA ALA A 481 11.36 13.09 30.64
C ALA A 481 12.59 12.16 30.72
N LEU A 482 12.90 11.42 29.65
CA LEU A 482 13.94 10.39 29.63
C LEU A 482 15.25 10.85 28.97
N GLY A 483 15.21 11.93 28.17
CA GLY A 483 16.28 12.31 27.27
C GLY A 483 16.39 11.37 26.05
N TYR A 484 17.16 11.80 25.05
CA TYR A 484 17.31 11.05 23.79
C TYR A 484 17.95 9.67 23.96
N THR A 485 18.93 9.52 24.85
CA THR A 485 19.62 8.25 25.07
C THR A 485 18.70 7.19 25.65
N TRP A 486 18.03 7.46 26.78
CA TRP A 486 17.17 6.48 27.42
C TRP A 486 15.85 6.28 26.68
N GLY A 487 15.28 7.34 26.09
CA GLY A 487 14.09 7.22 25.22
C GLY A 487 14.32 6.26 24.06
N ASN A 488 15.44 6.39 23.33
CA ASN A 488 15.77 5.48 22.24
C ASN A 488 16.22 4.09 22.73
N THR A 489 16.86 3.99 23.91
CA THR A 489 17.22 2.71 24.53
C THR A 489 15.98 1.90 24.88
N LEU A 490 14.91 2.54 25.38
CA LEU A 490 13.63 1.88 25.66
C LEU A 490 13.08 1.21 24.39
N PHE A 491 13.04 1.94 23.28
CA PHE A 491 12.61 1.39 22.00
C PHE A 491 13.50 0.27 21.49
N ALA A 492 14.82 0.40 21.66
CA ALA A 492 15.77 -0.65 21.32
C ALA A 492 15.47 -1.94 22.12
N LEU A 493 15.23 -1.84 23.44
CA LEU A 493 14.89 -2.97 24.30
C LEU A 493 13.56 -3.62 23.89
N VAL A 494 12.52 -2.83 23.59
CA VAL A 494 11.25 -3.37 23.08
C VAL A 494 11.49 -4.11 21.76
N SER A 495 12.32 -3.56 20.86
CA SER A 495 12.64 -4.22 19.60
C SER A 495 13.43 -5.53 19.77
N VAL A 496 14.23 -5.66 20.83
CA VAL A 496 14.89 -6.93 21.19
C VAL A 496 13.86 -8.01 21.51
N LEU A 497 12.77 -7.66 22.22
CA LEU A 497 11.68 -8.60 22.52
C LEU A 497 10.96 -9.09 21.25
N MET A 498 11.06 -8.34 20.14
CA MET A 498 10.44 -8.68 18.86
C MET A 498 11.35 -9.50 17.95
N ILE A 499 12.65 -9.65 18.27
CA ILE A 499 13.59 -10.49 17.50
C ILE A 499 13.04 -11.91 17.25
N PRO A 500 12.40 -12.60 18.21
CA PRO A 500 11.92 -13.96 17.98
C PRO A 500 10.87 -14.09 16.87
N ILE A 501 10.14 -13.03 16.52
CA ILE A 501 9.01 -13.07 15.56
C ILE A 501 9.42 -13.69 14.21
N PRO A 502 10.40 -13.15 13.45
CA PRO A 502 10.82 -13.73 12.18
C PRO A 502 11.37 -15.17 12.33
N PHE A 503 12.09 -15.48 13.41
CA PHE A 503 12.64 -16.83 13.63
C PHE A 503 11.55 -17.87 13.92
N VAL A 504 10.55 -17.50 14.72
CA VAL A 504 9.40 -18.37 15.02
C VAL A 504 8.60 -18.63 13.75
N LEU A 505 8.34 -17.61 12.93
CA LEU A 505 7.66 -17.77 11.65
C LEU A 505 8.49 -18.61 10.67
N PHE A 506 9.81 -18.43 10.64
CA PHE A 506 10.71 -19.18 9.77
C PHE A 506 10.82 -20.67 10.14
N LEU A 507 10.82 -21.01 11.43
CA LEU A 507 10.95 -22.38 11.92
C LEU A 507 9.60 -23.11 12.06
N TYR A 508 8.58 -22.40 12.51
CA TYR A 508 7.27 -22.98 12.88
C TYR A 508 6.12 -22.52 11.97
N GLY A 509 6.38 -21.68 10.96
CA GLY A 509 5.37 -21.16 10.03
C GLY A 509 4.42 -22.20 9.47
N PRO A 510 4.88 -23.37 8.98
CA PRO A 510 3.99 -24.42 8.48
C PRO A 510 3.03 -24.97 9.55
N ARG A 511 3.50 -25.11 10.80
CA ARG A 511 2.68 -25.59 11.93
C ARG A 511 1.67 -24.54 12.40
N ILE A 512 2.02 -23.26 12.28
CA ILE A 512 1.12 -22.15 12.62
C ILE A 512 0.04 -22.03 11.53
N ARG A 513 0.44 -22.12 10.26
CA ARG A 513 -0.50 -22.09 9.11
C ARG A 513 -1.46 -23.27 9.09
N SER A 514 -1.03 -24.47 9.45
CA SER A 514 -1.94 -25.63 9.46
C SER A 514 -3.08 -25.53 10.48
N ARG A 515 -3.00 -24.58 11.42
CA ARG A 515 -4.06 -24.25 12.37
C ARG A 515 -4.97 -23.12 11.88
N SER A 516 -4.57 -22.41 10.83
CA SER A 516 -5.33 -21.33 10.19
C SER A 516 -6.31 -21.91 9.18
N ARG A 517 -7.60 -21.57 9.33
CA ARG A 517 -8.62 -21.97 8.34
C ARG A 517 -8.36 -21.30 6.99
N PHE A 518 -7.97 -20.03 6.97
CA PHE A 518 -7.74 -19.28 5.74
C PHE A 518 -6.49 -19.75 5.00
N ALA A 519 -5.37 -19.97 5.70
CA ALA A 519 -4.16 -20.46 5.05
C ALA A 519 -4.32 -21.91 4.54
N SER A 520 -5.09 -22.74 5.25
CA SER A 520 -5.38 -24.12 4.83
C SER A 520 -6.23 -24.17 3.56
N MET A 521 -7.21 -23.26 3.40
CA MET A 521 -8.01 -23.14 2.17
C MET A 521 -7.14 -22.82 0.94
N VAL A 522 -6.10 -22.00 1.10
CA VAL A 522 -5.17 -21.69 0.01
C VAL A 522 -4.36 -22.91 -0.40
N VAL A 523 -3.83 -23.66 0.58
CA VAL A 523 -3.08 -24.90 0.33
C VAL A 523 -3.96 -25.96 -0.33
N GLU A 524 -5.26 -26.02 -0.02
CA GLU A 524 -6.22 -26.90 -0.70
C GLU A 524 -6.48 -26.45 -2.14
N SER A 525 -6.68 -25.15 -2.39
CA SER A 525 -6.90 -24.61 -3.75
C SER A 525 -5.68 -24.76 -4.68
N GLN A 526 -4.47 -24.87 -4.13
CA GLN A 526 -3.25 -25.12 -4.92
C GLN A 526 -3.05 -26.60 -5.29
N LYS A 527 -3.82 -27.51 -4.67
CA LYS A 527 -3.75 -28.96 -4.93
C LYS A 527 -4.85 -29.45 -5.88
N SER A 528 -5.94 -28.70 -6.00
CA SER A 528 -7.00 -28.88 -7.01
C SER A 528 -6.59 -28.27 -8.33
#